data_AF-A0A0Q0CIJ7-F1
#
_entry.id   AF-A0A0Q0CIJ7-F1
#
_cell.length_a   1.000
_cell.length_b   1.000
_cell.length_c   1.000
_cell.angle_alpha   90.00
_cell.angle_beta   90.00
_cell.angle_gamma   90.00
#
_symmetry.space_group_name_H-M   'P 1'
#
loop_
_entity.id
_entity.type
_entity.pdbx_description
1 polymer ?
#
loop_
_entity_poly.entity_id
_entity_poly.type
_entity_poly.pdbx_seq_one_letter_code
_entity_poly.pdbx_strand_id
1 'polypeptide(L)'
;AVFVEAPWAVISTAKPVVIGTYTVGILDQSAAYWKARGNAVWGDAIRGFRSSMVAMGAFGIAAATLELKDILEDFGTARTIEEKTAISVKGTSVFVMGAGSTIQLAAGISPTAKITAVAMSSWLNVALLVAGFIYLFATMALNYLKQDSVGWWLRKCCWSKNLGRRCK
;
A
#
# COMPACT_ATOMS: atom_id res chain seq x y z
N ALA A 1 7.66 11.37 15.74
CA ALA A 1 6.77 11.27 16.92
C ALA A 1 5.89 12.52 17.01
N VAL A 2 4.82 12.58 16.20
CA VAL A 2 3.87 13.73 16.15
C VAL A 2 2.46 13.19 15.92
N PHE A 3 2.06 12.18 16.70
CA PHE A 3 0.70 11.62 16.66
C PHE A 3 0.10 11.43 18.06
N VAL A 4 0.85 11.77 19.10
CA VAL A 4 0.48 11.48 20.51
C VAL A 4 -0.41 12.57 21.12
N GLU A 5 -0.55 13.74 20.47
CA GLU A 5 -1.31 14.88 21.02
C GLU A 5 -2.49 15.34 20.14
N ALA A 6 -2.85 14.60 19.08
CA ALA A 6 -4.09 14.89 18.35
C ALA A 6 -5.27 14.35 19.18
N PRO A 7 -6.27 15.16 19.58
CA PRO A 7 -7.45 14.67 20.26
C PRO A 7 -8.35 13.96 19.24
N TRP A 8 -7.91 12.81 18.76
CA TRP A 8 -8.68 11.93 17.87
C TRP A 8 -10.04 11.61 18.48
N ALA A 9 -10.10 11.47 19.81
CA ALA A 9 -11.35 11.31 20.55
C ALA A 9 -12.38 12.43 20.30
N VAL A 10 -11.94 13.66 20.03
CA VAL A 10 -12.81 14.80 19.71
C VAL A 10 -13.23 14.77 18.23
N ILE A 11 -12.31 14.38 17.35
CA ILE A 11 -12.50 14.35 15.89
C ILE A 11 -13.38 13.15 15.48
N SER A 12 -13.22 11.99 16.10
CA SER A 12 -13.97 10.77 15.78
C SER A 12 -15.46 10.87 16.13
N THR A 13 -15.80 11.72 17.10
CA THR A 13 -17.19 11.96 17.52
C THR A 13 -17.85 13.15 16.82
N ALA A 14 -17.10 13.90 16.01
CA ALA A 14 -17.65 15.05 15.29
C ALA A 14 -18.66 14.57 14.24
N LYS A 15 -19.92 14.97 14.39
CA LYS A 15 -20.96 14.71 13.39
C LYS A 15 -20.78 15.69 12.22
N PRO A 16 -20.92 15.23 10.96
CA PRO A 16 -20.84 16.13 9.81
C PRO A 16 -21.92 17.22 9.94
N VAL A 17 -21.50 18.48 9.91
CA VAL A 17 -22.40 19.63 9.94
C VAL A 17 -22.67 20.05 8.49
N VAL A 18 -23.95 20.12 8.14
CA VAL A 18 -24.39 20.65 6.85
C VAL A 18 -24.48 22.16 7.00
N ILE A 19 -23.62 22.90 6.29
CA ILE A 19 -23.72 24.37 6.19
C ILE A 19 -24.29 24.68 4.82
N GLY A 20 -25.58 25.04 4.76
CA GLY A 20 -26.29 25.24 3.49
C GLY A 20 -26.55 23.92 2.74
N THR A 21 -26.10 23.80 1.50
CA THR A 21 -26.19 22.57 0.67
C THR A 21 -24.92 21.70 0.73
N TYR A 22 -23.88 22.14 1.44
CA TYR A 22 -22.58 21.45 1.47
C TYR A 22 -22.37 20.70 2.79
N THR A 23 -22.00 19.43 2.68
CA THR A 23 -21.58 18.62 3.83
C THR A 23 -20.12 18.93 4.12
N VAL A 24 -19.82 19.51 5.28
CA VAL A 24 -18.44 19.78 5.69
C VAL A 24 -17.83 18.47 6.21
N GLY A 25 -16.75 18.03 5.59
CA GLY A 25 -16.01 16.83 6.01
C GLY A 25 -15.28 17.06 7.33
N ILE A 26 -15.02 15.97 8.07
CA ILE A 26 -14.37 16.06 9.40
C ILE A 26 -12.96 16.66 9.33
N LEU A 27 -12.23 16.43 8.24
CA LEU A 27 -10.92 17.05 7.99
C LEU A 27 -11.04 18.56 7.76
N ASP A 28 -12.06 19.02 7.04
CA ASP A 28 -12.28 20.45 6.80
C ASP A 28 -12.76 21.17 8.08
N GLN A 29 -13.60 20.51 8.90
CA GLN A 29 -14.04 21.05 10.19
C GLN A 29 -12.90 21.12 11.21
N SER A 30 -12.06 20.09 11.28
CA SER A 30 -10.88 20.12 12.16
C SER A 30 -9.88 21.18 11.72
N ALA A 31 -9.67 21.35 10.41
CA ALA A 31 -8.85 22.44 9.88
C ALA A 31 -9.40 23.83 10.27
N ALA A 32 -10.72 24.03 10.14
CA ALA A 32 -11.39 25.27 10.53
C ALA A 32 -11.32 25.53 12.05
N TYR A 33 -11.47 24.49 12.87
CA TYR A 33 -11.35 24.57 14.33
C TYR A 33 -9.96 25.07 14.77
N TRP A 34 -8.89 24.53 14.19
CA TRP A 34 -7.53 24.93 14.54
C TRP A 34 -7.16 26.31 14.01
N LYS A 35 -7.68 26.70 12.84
CA LYS A 35 -7.60 28.08 12.34
C LYS A 35 -8.28 29.07 13.28
N ALA A 36 -9.48 28.76 13.77
CA ALA A 36 -10.22 29.61 14.70
C ALA A 36 -9.51 29.78 16.06
N ARG A 37 -8.65 28.82 16.43
CA ARG A 37 -7.84 28.86 17.66
C ARG A 37 -6.48 29.53 17.50
N GLY A 38 -6.23 30.17 16.35
CA GLY A 38 -4.99 30.88 16.04
C GLY A 38 -3.87 30.01 15.48
N ASN A 39 -4.09 28.71 15.26
CA ASN A 39 -3.09 27.79 14.71
C ASN A 39 -3.38 27.48 13.23
N ALA A 40 -3.14 28.49 12.38
CA ALA A 40 -3.41 28.39 10.94
C ALA A 40 -2.53 27.36 10.22
N VAL A 41 -1.27 27.23 10.61
CA VAL A 41 -0.31 26.25 10.08
C VAL A 41 -0.84 24.83 10.26
N TRP A 42 -1.41 24.54 11.43
CA TRP A 42 -1.98 23.23 11.72
C TRP A 42 -3.26 22.95 10.95
N GLY A 43 -4.13 23.97 10.78
CA GLY A 43 -5.30 23.85 9.92
C GLY A 43 -4.94 23.58 8.46
N ASP A 44 -3.90 24.22 7.93
CA ASP A 44 -3.42 23.96 6.57
C ASP A 44 -2.77 22.59 6.42
N ALA A 45 -2.06 22.10 7.44
CA ALA A 45 -1.52 20.75 7.47
C ALA A 45 -2.63 19.67 7.42
N ILE A 46 -3.71 19.83 8.18
CA ILE A 46 -4.88 18.92 8.16
C ILE A 46 -5.54 18.91 6.77
N ARG A 47 -5.62 20.07 6.11
CA ARG A 47 -6.17 20.16 4.76
C ARG A 47 -5.24 19.53 3.71
N GLY A 48 -3.93 19.67 3.88
CA GLY A 48 -2.91 18.98 3.08
C GLY A 48 -2.94 17.46 3.25
N PHE A 49 -3.36 16.96 4.41
CA PHE A 49 -3.49 15.52 4.64
C PHE A 49 -4.50 14.86 3.68
N ARG A 50 -5.57 15.57 3.31
CA ARG A 50 -6.57 15.08 2.34
C ARG A 50 -5.97 14.88 0.96
N SER A 51 -5.23 15.86 0.43
CA SER A 51 -4.60 15.74 -0.89
C SER A 51 -3.50 14.68 -0.89
N SER A 52 -2.74 14.55 0.20
CA SER A 52 -1.78 13.46 0.37
C SER A 52 -2.46 12.09 0.37
N MET A 53 -3.61 11.93 1.04
CA MET A 53 -4.35 10.67 1.07
C MET A 53 -4.89 10.27 -0.31
N VAL A 54 -5.38 11.24 -1.09
CA VAL A 54 -5.78 11.02 -2.49
C VAL A 54 -4.58 10.58 -3.32
N ALA A 55 -3.45 11.29 -3.21
CA ALA A 55 -2.25 10.96 -3.97
C ALA A 55 -1.73 9.55 -3.62
N MET A 56 -1.57 9.24 -2.33
CA MET A 56 -1.11 7.92 -1.87
C MET A 56 -2.06 6.81 -2.30
N GLY A 57 -3.38 7.01 -2.17
CA GLY A 57 -4.38 6.04 -2.61
C GLY A 57 -4.33 5.80 -4.13
N ALA A 58 -4.20 6.86 -4.93
CA ALA A 58 -4.08 6.76 -6.39
C ALA A 58 -2.80 6.03 -6.80
N PHE A 59 -1.65 6.39 -6.23
CA PHE A 59 -0.38 5.71 -6.49
C PHE A 59 -0.42 4.24 -6.04
N GLY A 60 -1.01 3.95 -4.88
CA GLY A 60 -1.14 2.60 -4.37
C GLY A 60 -1.99 1.70 -5.28
N ILE A 61 -3.08 2.22 -5.84
CA ILE A 61 -3.89 1.49 -6.84
C ILE A 61 -3.11 1.26 -8.13
N ALA A 62 -2.43 2.28 -8.64
CA ALA A 62 -1.62 2.16 -9.85
C ALA A 62 -0.51 1.11 -9.68
N ALA A 63 0.21 1.17 -8.57
CA ALA A 63 1.25 0.21 -8.22
C ALA A 63 0.69 -1.21 -8.08
N ALA A 64 -0.42 -1.39 -7.36
CA ALA A 64 -1.05 -2.70 -7.23
C ALA A 64 -1.53 -3.27 -8.57
N THR A 65 -2.00 -2.42 -9.48
CA THR A 65 -2.44 -2.84 -10.82
C THR A 65 -1.26 -3.31 -11.67
N LEU A 66 -0.15 -2.57 -11.66
CA LEU A 66 1.06 -2.95 -12.39
C LEU A 66 1.65 -4.26 -11.83
N GLU A 67 1.80 -4.34 -10.50
CA GLU A 67 2.31 -5.56 -9.86
C GLU A 67 1.40 -6.78 -10.09
N LEU A 68 0.08 -6.62 -10.11
CA LEU A 68 -0.84 -7.73 -10.41
C LEU A 68 -0.68 -8.24 -11.85
N LYS A 69 -0.41 -7.35 -12.82
CA LYS A 69 -0.13 -7.77 -14.19
C LYS A 69 1.16 -8.61 -14.24
N ASP A 70 2.22 -8.13 -13.61
CA ASP A 70 3.50 -8.83 -13.55
C ASP A 70 3.36 -10.19 -12.85
N ILE A 71 2.57 -10.26 -11.76
CA ILE A 71 2.28 -11.50 -11.03
C ILE A 71 1.56 -12.54 -11.90
N LEU A 72 0.60 -12.12 -12.73
CA LEU A 72 -0.12 -13.03 -13.63
C LEU A 72 0.80 -13.64 -14.68
N GLU A 73 1.71 -12.85 -15.24
CA GLU A 73 2.72 -13.31 -16.19
C GLU A 73 3.75 -14.25 -15.52
N ASP A 74 4.25 -13.87 -14.35
CA ASP A 74 5.19 -14.68 -13.56
C ASP A 74 4.56 -16.02 -13.16
N PHE A 75 3.26 -16.05 -12.80
CA PHE A 75 2.57 -17.28 -12.40
C PHE A 75 2.41 -18.27 -13.56
N GLY A 76 2.16 -17.76 -14.78
CA GLY A 76 2.08 -18.59 -16.00
C GLY A 76 3.44 -19.18 -16.41
N THR A 77 4.52 -18.47 -16.09
CA THR A 77 5.90 -18.87 -16.46
C THR A 77 6.60 -19.72 -15.39
N ALA A 78 6.07 -19.74 -14.16
CA ALA A 78 6.65 -20.44 -13.02
C ALA A 78 6.77 -21.97 -13.25
N ARG A 79 7.96 -22.51 -12.99
CA ARG A 79 8.30 -23.91 -13.28
C ARG A 79 8.15 -24.82 -12.06
N THR A 80 8.30 -24.27 -10.86
CA THR A 80 8.24 -25.03 -9.61
C THR A 80 7.00 -24.70 -8.78
N ILE A 81 6.60 -25.63 -7.90
CA ILE A 81 5.46 -25.42 -6.99
C ILE A 81 5.81 -24.34 -5.95
N GLU A 82 7.06 -24.30 -5.48
CA GLU A 82 7.54 -23.31 -4.50
C GLU A 82 7.49 -21.88 -5.06
N GLU A 83 7.91 -21.68 -6.32
CA GLU A 83 7.75 -20.38 -7.01
C GLU A 83 6.28 -19.98 -7.12
N LYS A 84 5.38 -20.92 -7.49
CA LYS A 84 3.94 -20.63 -7.60
C LYS A 84 3.34 -20.24 -6.26
N THR A 85 3.71 -20.91 -5.17
CA THR A 85 3.26 -20.55 -3.83
C THR A 85 3.77 -19.17 -3.43
N ALA A 86 5.04 -18.87 -3.65
CA ALA A 86 5.61 -17.56 -3.32
C ALA A 86 5.02 -16.42 -4.17
N ILE A 87 4.75 -16.65 -5.47
CA ILE A 87 4.02 -15.72 -6.35
C ILE A 87 2.60 -15.51 -5.85
N SER A 88 1.89 -16.56 -5.43
CA SER A 88 0.54 -16.45 -4.88
C SER A 88 0.50 -15.63 -3.58
N VAL A 89 1.45 -15.87 -2.67
CA VAL A 89 1.59 -15.06 -1.44
C VAL A 89 1.90 -13.60 -1.76
N LYS A 90 2.82 -13.34 -2.70
CA LYS A 90 3.07 -11.98 -3.19
C LYS A 90 1.78 -11.35 -3.75
N GLY A 91 1.03 -12.06 -4.59
CA GLY A 91 -0.23 -11.58 -5.17
C GLY A 91 -1.29 -11.23 -4.14
N THR A 92 -1.51 -12.09 -3.14
CA THR A 92 -2.47 -11.81 -2.06
C THR A 92 -2.07 -10.57 -1.25
N SER A 93 -0.77 -10.36 -0.98
CA SER A 93 -0.30 -9.16 -0.30
C SER A 93 -0.53 -7.88 -1.11
N VAL A 94 -0.25 -7.90 -2.42
CA VAL A 94 -0.51 -6.78 -3.33
C VAL A 94 -2.01 -6.47 -3.39
N PHE A 95 -2.87 -7.49 -3.41
CA PHE A 95 -4.31 -7.30 -3.40
C PHE A 95 -4.80 -6.60 -2.12
N VAL A 96 -4.31 -7.00 -0.94
CA VAL A 96 -4.63 -6.36 0.34
C VAL A 96 -4.15 -4.91 0.36
N MET A 97 -2.94 -4.64 -0.11
CA MET A 97 -2.40 -3.28 -0.21
C MET A 97 -3.20 -2.41 -1.19
N GLY A 98 -3.62 -2.98 -2.32
CA GLY A 98 -4.50 -2.33 -3.29
C GLY A 98 -5.86 -1.98 -2.69
N ALA A 99 -6.47 -2.90 -1.94
CA ALA A 99 -7.72 -2.65 -1.22
C ALA A 99 -7.58 -1.56 -0.13
N GLY A 100 -6.45 -1.51 0.58
CA GLY A 100 -6.18 -0.40 1.50
C GLY A 100 -6.06 0.95 0.78
N SER A 101 -5.41 0.95 -0.38
CA SER A 101 -5.22 2.14 -1.20
C SER A 101 -6.53 2.69 -1.75
N THR A 102 -7.48 1.82 -2.12
CA THR A 102 -8.84 2.25 -2.53
C THR A 102 -9.60 2.88 -1.37
N ILE A 103 -9.48 2.35 -0.15
CA ILE A 103 -10.09 2.93 1.04
C ILE A 103 -9.50 4.32 1.35
N GLN A 104 -8.18 4.49 1.22
CA GLN A 104 -7.51 5.79 1.39
C GLN A 104 -7.95 6.79 0.31
N LEU A 105 -8.02 6.36 -0.95
CA LEU A 105 -8.49 7.22 -2.04
C LEU A 105 -9.95 7.66 -1.82
N ALA A 106 -10.83 6.73 -1.44
CA ALA A 106 -12.23 7.00 -1.15
C ALA A 106 -12.39 7.99 0.03
N ALA A 107 -11.60 7.83 1.09
CA ALA A 107 -11.59 8.74 2.23
C ALA A 107 -11.06 10.14 1.87
N GLY A 108 -10.10 10.23 0.95
CA GLY A 108 -9.55 11.49 0.46
C GLY A 108 -10.50 12.25 -0.48
N ILE A 109 -11.21 11.54 -1.37
CA ILE A 109 -12.19 12.13 -2.30
C ILE A 109 -13.45 12.55 -1.53
N SER A 110 -14.02 11.63 -0.76
CA SER A 110 -15.27 11.78 -0.03
C SER A 110 -15.06 11.61 1.48
N PRO A 111 -14.66 12.68 2.20
CA PRO A 111 -14.33 12.63 3.63
C PRO A 111 -15.59 12.53 4.51
N THR A 112 -16.30 11.41 4.40
CA THR A 112 -17.42 11.03 5.27
C THR A 112 -16.87 10.41 6.55
N ALA A 113 -17.47 10.72 7.70
CA ALA A 113 -17.07 10.23 9.02
C ALA A 113 -16.74 8.73 9.08
N LYS A 114 -17.56 7.90 8.45
CA LYS A 114 -17.38 6.45 8.46
C LYS A 114 -16.15 6.01 7.67
N ILE A 115 -15.94 6.57 6.48
CA ILE A 115 -14.86 6.15 5.56
C ILE A 115 -13.51 6.66 6.08
N THR A 116 -13.45 7.92 6.52
CA THR A 116 -12.23 8.49 7.10
C THR A 116 -11.85 7.81 8.41
N ALA A 117 -12.82 7.45 9.28
CA ALA A 117 -12.53 6.70 10.50
C ALA A 117 -11.98 5.30 10.24
N VAL A 118 -12.47 4.61 9.20
CA VAL A 118 -11.94 3.30 8.79
C VAL A 118 -10.54 3.44 8.18
N ALA A 119 -10.35 4.40 7.27
CA ALA A 119 -9.04 4.65 6.63
C ALA A 119 -7.95 5.02 7.66
N MET A 120 -8.31 5.75 8.71
CA MET A 120 -7.39 6.16 9.78
C MET A 120 -7.37 5.19 10.97
N SER A 121 -8.07 4.05 10.88
CA SER A 121 -8.11 3.09 11.97
C SER A 121 -6.74 2.43 12.18
N SER A 122 -6.38 2.19 13.45
CA SER A 122 -5.11 1.56 13.80
C SER A 122 -5.01 0.15 13.22
N TRP A 123 -6.10 -0.61 13.23
CA TRP A 123 -6.13 -1.99 12.72
C TRP A 123 -5.88 -2.07 11.22
N LEU A 124 -6.43 -1.14 10.41
CA LEU A 124 -6.22 -1.13 8.96
C LEU A 124 -4.75 -0.81 8.64
N ASN A 125 -4.17 0.18 9.33
CA ASN A 125 -2.77 0.53 9.15
C ASN A 125 -1.82 -0.62 9.53
N VAL A 126 -2.12 -1.33 10.64
CA VAL A 126 -1.37 -2.54 11.02
C VAL A 126 -1.51 -3.64 9.97
N ALA A 127 -2.72 -3.85 9.43
CA ALA A 127 -2.94 -4.85 8.39
C ALA A 127 -2.15 -4.53 7.11
N LEU A 128 -2.13 -3.27 6.68
CA LEU A 128 -1.35 -2.83 5.52
C LEU A 128 0.16 -2.95 5.74
N LEU A 129 0.63 -2.66 6.96
CA LEU A 129 2.03 -2.86 7.33
C LEU A 129 2.42 -4.34 7.25
N VAL A 130 1.60 -5.24 7.82
CA VAL A 130 1.83 -6.69 7.76
C VAL A 130 1.80 -7.19 6.32
N ALA A 131 0.85 -6.72 5.50
CA ALA A 131 0.80 -7.05 4.08
C ALA A 131 2.08 -6.60 3.35
N GLY A 132 2.59 -5.40 3.65
CA GLY A 132 3.87 -4.92 3.13
C GLY A 132 5.06 -5.80 3.53
N PHE A 133 5.12 -6.27 4.77
CA PHE A 133 6.16 -7.22 5.18
C PHE A 133 6.05 -8.56 4.45
N ILE A 134 4.84 -9.11 4.32
CA ILE A 134 4.59 -10.35 3.58
C ILE A 134 5.03 -10.20 2.12
N TYR A 135 4.72 -9.06 1.49
CA TYR A 135 5.15 -8.74 0.13
C TYR A 135 6.68 -8.76 -0.01
N LEU A 136 7.40 -8.12 0.93
CA LEU A 136 8.86 -8.07 0.91
C LEU A 136 9.49 -9.47 1.08
N PHE A 137 8.99 -10.26 2.02
CA PHE A 137 9.47 -11.63 2.21
C PHE A 137 9.18 -12.52 1.00
N ALA A 138 7.98 -12.42 0.42
CA ALA A 138 7.63 -13.17 -0.79
C ALA A 138 8.52 -12.77 -1.97
N THR A 139 8.80 -11.47 -2.13
CA THR A 139 9.71 -10.96 -3.17
C THR A 139 11.14 -11.45 -2.96
N MET A 140 11.64 -11.42 -1.72
CA MET A 140 12.96 -11.97 -1.39
C MET A 140 13.06 -13.47 -1.67
N ALA A 141 12.03 -14.24 -1.30
CA ALA A 141 11.96 -15.67 -1.59
C ALA A 141 11.97 -15.94 -3.10
N LEU A 142 11.20 -15.18 -3.89
CA LEU A 142 11.19 -15.30 -5.34
C LEU A 142 12.53 -14.95 -5.97
N ASN A 143 13.20 -13.91 -5.47
CA ASN A 143 14.52 -13.53 -5.96
C ASN A 143 15.55 -14.64 -5.68
N TYR A 144 15.48 -15.28 -4.51
CA TYR A 144 16.34 -16.42 -4.18
C TYR A 144 16.08 -17.63 -5.10
N LEU A 145 14.81 -17.99 -5.33
CA LEU A 145 14.44 -19.09 -6.23
C LEU A 145 14.85 -18.82 -7.69
N LYS A 146 14.66 -17.57 -8.18
CA LYS A 146 15.13 -17.14 -9.51
C LYS A 146 16.66 -17.18 -9.60
N GLN A 147 17.39 -16.86 -8.54
CA GLN A 147 18.86 -16.91 -8.55
C GLN A 147 19.39 -18.35 -8.58
N ASP A 148 18.78 -19.28 -7.84
CA ASP A 148 19.20 -20.69 -7.86
C ASP A 148 18.88 -21.36 -9.21
N SER A 149 17.77 -20.99 -9.85
CA SER A 149 17.46 -21.47 -11.21
C SER A 149 18.46 -20.98 -12.26
N VAL A 150 18.95 -19.72 -12.17
CA VAL A 150 20.06 -19.22 -13.00
C VAL A 150 21.37 -19.97 -12.70
N GLY A 151 21.70 -20.18 -11.42
CA GLY A 151 22.90 -20.94 -11.03
C GLY A 151 22.86 -22.40 -11.49
N TRP A 152 21.69 -23.03 -11.48
CA TRP A 152 21.47 -24.37 -12.01
C TRP A 152 21.57 -24.39 -13.55
N TRP A 153 21.02 -23.40 -14.23
CA TRP A 153 21.17 -23.24 -15.69
C TRP A 153 22.64 -23.06 -16.08
N LEU A 154 23.39 -22.19 -15.40
CA LEU A 154 24.82 -21.98 -15.64
C LEU A 154 25.64 -23.26 -15.43
N ARG A 155 25.34 -24.07 -14.40
CA ARG A 155 25.99 -25.37 -14.18
C ARG A 155 25.71 -26.39 -15.29
N LYS A 156 24.56 -26.29 -15.96
CA LYS A 156 24.18 -27.13 -17.10
C LYS A 156 24.69 -26.59 -18.44
N CYS A 157 24.87 -25.28 -18.58
CA CYS A 157 25.43 -24.67 -19.77
C CYS A 157 26.91 -25.03 -19.92
N CYS A 158 27.25 -25.68 -21.03
CA CYS A 158 28.60 -26.06 -21.38
C CYS A 158 29.59 -24.88 -21.44
N TRP A 159 29.08 -23.65 -21.56
CA TRP A 159 29.87 -22.41 -21.59
C TRP A 159 30.49 -22.03 -20.24
N SER A 160 29.93 -22.50 -19.11
CA SER A 160 30.47 -22.20 -17.77
C SER A 160 31.53 -23.20 -17.30
N LYS A 161 31.67 -24.35 -17.97
CA LYS A 161 32.69 -25.34 -17.63
C LYS A 161 33.96 -25.00 -18.39
N ASN A 162 34.99 -24.58 -17.67
CA ASN A 162 36.37 -24.34 -18.12
C ASN A 162 36.70 -25.11 -19.42
N LEU A 163 37.15 -24.36 -20.43
CA LEU A 163 37.65 -24.62 -21.80
C LEU A 163 38.17 -26.02 -22.23
N GLY A 164 38.20 -27.05 -21.38
CA GLY A 164 38.78 -28.36 -21.65
C GLY A 164 37.82 -29.50 -22.00
N ARG A 165 36.49 -29.34 -21.89
CA ARG A 165 35.55 -30.42 -22.26
C ARG A 165 34.43 -29.89 -23.15
N ARG A 166 34.67 -29.96 -24.47
CA ARG A 166 33.65 -29.82 -25.51
C ARG A 166 32.49 -30.77 -25.21
N CYS A 167 31.30 -30.21 -25.06
CA CYS A 167 30.07 -31.00 -25.13
C CYS A 167 29.99 -31.60 -26.54
N LYS A 168 29.97 -32.94 -26.60
CA LYS A 168 29.56 -33.68 -27.80
C LYS A 168 28.05 -33.66 -27.89
#